data_AF-A0A1E7L4G2-F1
#
_entry.id   AF-A0A1E7L4G2-F1
#
_cell.length_a   1.000
_cell.length_b   1.000
_cell.length_c   1.000
_cell.angle_alpha   90.00
_cell.angle_beta   90.00
_cell.angle_gamma   90.00
#
_symmetry.space_group_name_H-M   'P 1'
#
loop_
_entity.id
_entity.type
_entity.pdbx_description
1 polymer ?
#
loop_
_entity_poly.entity_id
_entity_poly.type
_entity_poly.pdbx_seq_one_letter_code
_entity_poly.pdbx_strand_id
1 'polypeptide(L)'
;MQDVVVGFGYVPSRALIWLSALLFTATAYFQASGPLAAIKPDEAPTWDPFLYSLDVLIPFISLGHDTVWDPTGRDKAVFILLMVAGWVLTTTVIAGLGRVLQRQ
;
A
#
# COMPACT_ATOMS: atom_id res chain seq x y z
N MET A 1 11.59 -11.13 -28.90
CA MET A 1 12.16 -10.81 -27.57
C MET A 1 11.56 -9.49 -27.07
N GLN A 2 10.23 -9.37 -26.98
CA GLN A 2 9.61 -8.13 -26.47
C GLN A 2 8.19 -8.29 -25.90
N ASP A 3 7.74 -9.53 -25.59
CA ASP A 3 6.34 -9.75 -25.21
C ASP A 3 6.14 -10.19 -23.75
N VAL A 4 7.20 -10.36 -22.97
CA VAL A 4 7.05 -10.75 -21.56
C VAL A 4 6.61 -9.57 -20.68
N VAL A 5 6.82 -8.32 -21.13
CA VAL A 5 6.41 -7.12 -20.39
C VAL A 5 5.03 -6.60 -20.85
N VAL A 6 4.62 -6.90 -22.08
CA VAL A 6 3.33 -6.42 -22.65
C VAL A 6 2.17 -7.38 -22.36
N GLY A 7 2.47 -8.66 -22.06
CA GLY A 7 1.49 -9.74 -21.85
C GLY A 7 0.63 -9.68 -20.57
N PHE A 8 0.80 -8.69 -19.69
CA PHE A 8 -0.01 -8.50 -18.47
C PHE A 8 -1.18 -7.51 -18.67
N GLY A 9 -1.68 -7.43 -19.90
CA GLY A 9 -2.53 -6.37 -20.44
C GLY A 9 -3.61 -5.85 -19.50
N TYR A 10 -3.45 -4.59 -19.08
CA TYR A 10 -4.46 -3.69 -18.56
C TYR A 10 -4.92 -3.84 -17.11
N VAL A 11 -5.33 -5.01 -16.62
CA VAL A 11 -5.91 -5.11 -15.26
C VAL A 11 -4.84 -5.14 -14.14
N PRO A 12 -3.78 -5.98 -14.23
CA PRO A 12 -2.65 -5.92 -13.31
C PRO A 12 -1.93 -4.58 -13.37
N SER A 13 -1.72 -4.04 -14.58
CA SER A 13 -1.01 -2.76 -14.75
C SER A 13 -1.79 -1.58 -14.17
N ARG A 14 -3.11 -1.54 -14.32
CA ARG A 14 -3.97 -0.52 -13.67
C ARG A 14 -3.92 -0.60 -12.16
N ALA A 15 -4.00 -1.80 -11.58
CA ALA A 15 -3.90 -1.97 -10.14
C ALA A 15 -2.56 -1.46 -9.60
N LEU A 16 -1.46 -1.71 -10.32
CA LEU A 16 -0.14 -1.19 -9.97
C LEU A 16 -0.07 0.34 -10.08
N ILE A 17 -0.67 0.94 -11.12
CA ILE A 17 -0.75 2.40 -11.26
C ILE A 17 -1.52 3.02 -10.09
N TRP A 18 -2.68 2.43 -9.73
CA TRP A 18 -3.47 2.90 -8.59
C TRP A 18 -2.74 2.72 -7.27
N LEU A 19 -2.06 1.59 -7.07
CA LEU A 19 -1.24 1.35 -5.88
C LEU A 19 -0.15 2.41 -5.76
N SER A 20 0.60 2.67 -6.83
CA SER A 20 1.65 3.70 -6.86
C SER A 20 1.08 5.09 -6.59
N ALA A 21 -0.04 5.45 -7.21
CA ALA A 21 -0.69 6.74 -6.99
C ALA A 21 -1.14 6.92 -5.54
N LEU A 22 -1.74 5.89 -4.93
CA LEU A 22 -2.12 5.89 -3.52
C LEU A 22 -0.90 5.98 -2.62
N LEU A 23 0.16 5.22 -2.91
CA LEU A 23 1.41 5.23 -2.16
C LEU A 23 2.02 6.63 -2.10
N PHE A 24 2.20 7.28 -3.25
CA PHE A 24 2.78 8.64 -3.29
C PHE A 24 1.87 9.67 -2.62
N THR A 25 0.55 9.55 -2.79
CA THR A 25 -0.41 10.45 -2.17
C THR A 25 -0.43 10.30 -0.65
N ALA A 26 -0.42 9.06 -0.14
CA ALA A 26 -0.34 8.75 1.28
C ALA A 26 0.98 9.23 1.89
N THR A 27 2.10 8.96 1.20
CA THR A 27 3.43 9.41 1.62
C THR A 27 3.44 10.93 1.77
N ALA A 28 2.91 11.67 0.79
CA ALA A 28 2.81 13.12 0.86
C ALA A 28 1.90 13.60 2.00
N TYR A 29 0.77 12.93 2.24
CA TYR A 29 -0.14 13.23 3.35
C TYR A 29 0.56 13.07 4.71
N PHE A 30 1.22 11.94 4.95
CA PHE A 30 1.91 11.65 6.21
C PHE A 30 3.19 12.48 6.39
N GLN A 31 3.87 12.83 5.29
CA GLN A 31 4.97 13.80 5.32
C GLN A 31 4.48 15.19 5.77
N ALA A 32 3.29 15.62 5.33
CA ALA A 32 2.72 16.92 5.68
C ALA A 32 2.08 16.95 7.08
N SER A 33 1.52 15.82 7.53
CA SER A 33 0.87 15.70 8.84
C SER A 33 1.88 15.59 9.98
N GLY A 34 3.11 15.16 9.68
CA GLY A 34 4.18 14.98 10.66
C GLY A 34 4.25 13.55 11.21
N PRO A 35 5.24 13.26 12.07
CA PRO A 35 5.43 11.94 12.64
C PRO A 35 4.24 11.54 13.52
N LEU A 36 3.75 10.31 13.30
CA LEU A 36 2.79 9.68 14.20
C LEU A 36 3.44 9.39 15.55
N ALA A 37 2.62 9.27 16.59
CA ALA A 37 3.11 8.85 17.90
C ALA A 37 3.50 7.37 17.86
N ALA A 38 4.70 7.03 18.34
CA ALA A 38 5.09 5.64 18.52
C ALA A 38 4.29 5.01 19.68
N ILE A 39 3.75 3.82 19.48
CA ILE A 39 3.07 3.05 20.54
C ILE A 39 4.06 2.66 21.64
N LYS A 40 5.30 2.32 21.23
CA LYS A 40 6.43 2.06 22.12
C LYS A 40 7.64 2.88 21.66
N PRO A 41 7.88 4.07 22.23
CA PRO A 41 8.91 4.99 21.76
C PRO A 41 10.33 4.40 21.74
N ASP A 42 10.67 3.54 22.70
CA ASP A 42 12.02 2.96 22.82
C ASP A 42 12.28 1.77 21.87
N GLU A 43 11.23 1.22 21.25
CA GLU A 43 11.30 0.08 20.33
C GLU A 43 10.94 0.45 18.88
N ALA A 44 10.47 1.68 18.66
CA ALA A 44 9.99 2.11 17.35
C ALA A 44 11.15 2.40 16.38
N PRO A 45 11.01 2.02 15.10
CA PRO A 45 11.95 2.45 14.07
C PRO A 45 11.90 3.97 13.89
N THR A 46 12.84 4.53 13.14
CA THR A 46 12.74 5.93 12.71
C THR A 46 11.47 6.13 11.89
N TRP A 47 10.74 7.22 12.15
CA TRP A 47 9.57 7.58 11.37
C TRP A 47 9.94 7.75 9.89
N ASP A 48 9.33 6.94 9.04
CA ASP A 48 9.43 7.02 7.59
C ASP A 48 8.01 6.94 6.99
N PRO A 49 7.48 8.05 6.46
CA PRO A 49 6.12 8.10 5.94
C PRO A 49 5.95 7.27 4.67
N PHE A 50 7.01 7.03 3.90
CA PHE A 50 6.97 6.17 2.72
C PHE A 50 6.84 4.71 3.13
N LEU A 51 7.71 4.25 4.04
CA LEU A 51 7.65 2.87 4.54
C LEU A 51 6.34 2.60 5.26
N TYR A 52 5.86 3.53 6.09
CA TYR A 52 4.55 3.40 6.73
C TYR A 52 3.42 3.30 5.70
N SER A 53 3.38 4.18 4.70
CA SER A 53 2.32 4.14 3.67
C SER A 53 2.37 2.85 2.84
N LEU A 54 3.59 2.37 2.53
CA LEU A 54 3.81 1.13 1.80
C LEU A 54 3.34 -0.09 2.61
N ASP A 55 3.67 -0.12 3.90
CA ASP A 55 3.29 -1.19 4.82
C ASP A 55 1.76 -1.29 4.96
N VAL A 56 1.08 -0.14 5.11
CA VAL A 56 -0.39 -0.08 5.17
C VAL A 56 -1.07 -0.56 3.88
N LEU A 57 -0.47 -0.30 2.72
CA LEU A 57 -1.03 -0.68 1.42
C LEU A 57 -0.78 -2.15 1.05
N ILE A 58 0.22 -2.82 1.66
CA ILE A 58 0.58 -4.20 1.34
C ILE A 58 0.12 -5.13 2.47
N PRO A 59 -1.04 -5.79 2.34
CA PRO A 59 -1.67 -6.50 3.46
C PRO A 59 -0.99 -7.80 3.90
N PHE A 60 -0.06 -8.33 3.10
CA PHE A 60 0.53 -9.65 3.33
C PHE A 60 1.95 -9.61 3.90
N ILE A 61 2.61 -8.47 3.85
CA ILE A 61 4.02 -8.32 4.25
C ILE A 61 4.08 -7.14 5.20
N SER A 62 4.62 -7.39 6.38
CA SER A 62 4.91 -6.34 7.35
C SER A 62 6.35 -5.87 7.16
N LEU A 63 6.53 -4.57 6.95
CA LEU A 63 7.82 -3.86 6.98
C LEU A 63 8.17 -3.39 8.40
N GLY A 64 7.23 -3.49 9.33
CA GLY A 64 7.42 -3.16 10.75
C GLY A 64 7.09 -1.71 11.09
N HIS A 65 6.28 -1.04 10.27
CA HIS A 65 5.84 0.34 10.47
C HIS A 65 4.35 0.42 10.80
N ASP A 66 3.47 -0.32 10.13
CA ASP A 66 2.01 -0.15 10.24
C ASP A 66 1.45 -0.35 11.68
N THR A 67 2.10 -1.20 12.47
CA THR A 67 1.66 -1.65 13.80
C THR A 67 2.41 -0.99 14.97
N VAL A 68 3.42 -0.17 14.69
CA VAL A 68 4.26 0.49 15.72
C VAL A 68 3.92 1.97 15.91
N TRP A 69 3.20 2.56 14.96
CA TRP A 69 2.72 3.94 15.00
C TRP A 69 1.22 3.99 15.33
N ASP A 70 0.80 4.99 16.10
CA ASP A 70 -0.59 5.20 16.52
C ASP A 70 -1.27 6.30 15.67
N PRO A 71 -1.98 5.94 14.58
CA PRO A 71 -2.77 6.89 13.83
C PRO A 71 -4.02 7.29 14.61
N THR A 72 -4.12 8.57 14.96
CA THR A 72 -5.28 9.15 15.67
C THR A 72 -5.99 10.21 14.84
N GLY A 73 -7.21 10.59 15.23
CA GLY A 73 -7.96 11.65 14.56
C GLY A 73 -8.15 11.41 13.04
N ARG A 74 -7.67 12.36 12.23
CA ARG A 74 -7.77 12.30 10.75
C ARG A 74 -6.87 11.23 10.15
N ASP A 75 -5.70 11.00 10.75
CA ASP A 75 -4.71 10.03 10.26
C ASP A 75 -5.25 8.61 10.36
N LYS A 76 -6.06 8.33 11.37
CA LYS A 76 -6.79 7.05 11.50
C LYS A 76 -7.74 6.80 10.33
N ALA A 77 -8.48 7.83 9.90
CA ALA A 77 -9.39 7.69 8.77
C ALA A 77 -8.62 7.40 7.46
N VAL A 78 -7.49 8.09 7.25
CA VAL A 78 -6.60 7.86 6.10
C VAL A 78 -6.01 6.46 6.14
N PHE A 79 -5.49 6.02 7.30
CA PHE A 79 -4.98 4.67 7.51
C PHE A 79 -6.02 3.59 7.15
N ILE A 80 -7.25 3.71 7.67
CA ILE A 80 -8.33 2.74 7.38
C ILE A 80 -8.66 2.72 5.89
N LEU A 81 -8.73 3.88 5.25
CA LEU A 81 -9.02 3.99 3.82
C LEU A 81 -7.92 3.34 2.97
N LEU A 82 -6.66 3.57 3.31
CA LEU A 82 -5.51 2.96 2.63
C LEU A 82 -5.47 1.45 2.83
N MET A 83 -5.69 0.97 4.06
CA MET A 83 -5.72 -0.45 4.37
C MET A 83 -6.79 -1.18 3.54
N VAL A 84 -8.01 -0.63 3.49
CA VAL A 84 -9.11 -1.19 2.67
C VAL A 84 -8.76 -1.14 1.18
N ALA A 85 -8.19 -0.04 0.70
CA ALA A 85 -7.76 0.09 -0.70
C ALA A 85 -6.67 -0.93 -1.07
N GLY A 86 -5.72 -1.18 -0.18
CA GLY A 86 -4.69 -2.22 -0.32
C GLY A 86 -5.32 -3.58 -0.56
N TRP A 87 -6.23 -4.02 0.31
CA TRP A 87 -6.97 -5.28 0.15
C TRP A 87 -7.74 -5.37 -1.17
N VAL A 88 -8.42 -4.30 -1.59
CA VAL A 88 -9.16 -4.26 -2.87
C VAL A 88 -8.21 -4.38 -4.08
N LEU A 89 -7.08 -3.68 -4.05
CA LEU A 89 -6.10 -3.76 -5.15
C LEU A 89 -5.45 -5.13 -5.22
N THR A 90 -5.06 -5.71 -4.08
CA THR A 90 -4.51 -7.05 -4.00
C THR A 90 -5.47 -8.09 -4.57
N THR A 91 -6.74 -8.07 -4.18
CA THR A 91 -7.75 -8.98 -4.71
C THR A 91 -7.99 -8.78 -6.21
N THR A 92 -7.93 -7.53 -6.69
CA THR A 92 -8.02 -7.21 -8.12
C THR A 92 -6.84 -7.80 -8.91
N VAL A 93 -5.62 -7.73 -8.38
CA VAL A 93 -4.44 -8.35 -9.00
C VAL A 93 -4.61 -9.86 -9.06
N ILE A 94 -4.95 -10.52 -7.95
CA ILE A 94 -5.14 -11.98 -7.88
C ILE A 94 -6.24 -12.42 -8.87
N ALA A 95 -7.38 -11.73 -8.88
CA ALA A 95 -8.47 -12.01 -9.81
C ALA A 95 -8.08 -11.78 -11.27
N GLY A 96 -7.25 -10.75 -11.53
CA GLY A 96 -6.69 -10.48 -12.85
C GLY A 96 -5.81 -11.62 -13.36
N LEU A 97 -4.95 -12.16 -12.49
CA LEU A 97 -4.06 -13.29 -12.82
C LEU A 97 -4.87 -14.56 -13.17
N GLY A 98 -5.91 -14.88 -12.38
CA GLY A 98 -6.75 -16.05 -12.64
C GLY A 98 -7.46 -16.01 -14.00
N ARG A 99 -7.92 -14.84 -14.44
CA ARG A 99 -8.59 -14.68 -15.75
C ARG A 99 -7.64 -14.83 -16.94
N VAL A 100 -6.36 -14.53 -16.78
CA VAL A 100 -5.36 -14.71 -17.85
C VAL A 100 -5.05 -16.20 -18.01
N LEU A 101 -4.88 -16.93 -16.91
CA LEU A 101 -4.61 -18.36 -16.93
C LEU A 101 -5.78 -19.20 -17.47
N GLN A 102 -7.02 -18.79 -17.22
CA GLN A 102 -8.21 -19.48 -17.78
C GLN A 102 -8.45 -19.20 -19.27
N ARG A 103 -7.77 -18.21 -19.84
CA ARG A 103 -7.92 -17.81 -21.25
C ARG A 103 -6.79 -18.33 -22.15
N GLN A 104 -5.85 -19.08 -21.58
CA GLN A 104 -4.87 -19.91 -22.29
C GLN A 104 -5.21 -21.38 -22.11
#